data_AF-A0A6A5REM6-F1
#
_entry.id   AF-A0A6A5REM6-F1
#
_cell.length_a   1.000
_cell.length_b   1.000
_cell.length_c   1.000
_cell.angle_alpha   90.00
_cell.angle_beta   90.00
_cell.angle_gamma   90.00
#
_symmetry.space_group_name_H-M   'P 1'
#
loop_
_entity.id
_entity.type
_entity.pdbx_description
1 polymer ?
#
loop_
_entity_poly.entity_id
_entity_poly.type
_entity_poly.pdbx_seq_one_letter_code
_entity_poly.pdbx_strand_id
1 'polypeptide(L)'
;KTQIANEYVHRLAEKQDGKEAEQRSSIFWIYANTQARVEHSFKHIAQELNLVANKDLGIDVIPIVRDWMQNEHTGPWVLVIDNADDENVFFSP
;
A
#
# COMPACT_ATOMS: atom_id res chain seq x y z
N LYS A 1 10.20 1.04 -14.95
CA LYS A 1 10.29 0.00 -13.89
C LYS A 1 8.92 -0.56 -13.52
N THR A 2 7.85 0.24 -13.65
CA THR A 2 6.43 -0.11 -13.52
C THR A 2 6.01 -1.44 -14.16
N GLN A 3 6.53 -1.80 -15.34
CA GLN A 3 6.17 -3.05 -16.02
C GLN A 3 6.51 -4.32 -15.20
N ILE A 4 7.63 -4.31 -14.47
CA ILE A 4 8.06 -5.45 -13.64
C ILE A 4 7.16 -5.58 -12.41
N ALA A 5 6.77 -4.45 -11.81
CA ALA A 5 5.84 -4.43 -10.68
C ALA A 5 4.45 -4.95 -11.09
N ASN A 6 3.94 -4.49 -12.24
CA ASN A 6 2.69 -4.99 -12.81
C ASN A 6 2.74 -6.50 -13.06
N GLU A 7 3.80 -7.00 -13.69
CA GLU A 7 3.95 -8.42 -13.96
C GLU A 7 4.02 -9.26 -12.68
N TYR A 8 4.72 -8.77 -11.66
CA TYR A 8 4.78 -9.43 -10.36
C TYR A 8 3.40 -9.52 -9.70
N VAL A 9 2.64 -8.42 -9.72
CA VAL A 9 1.26 -8.36 -9.18
C VAL A 9 0.33 -9.30 -9.93
N HIS A 10 0.41 -9.36 -11.26
CA HIS A 10 -0.37 -10.29 -12.06
C HIS A 10 -0.05 -11.76 -11.72
N ARG A 11 1.24 -12.11 -11.65
CA ARG A 11 1.68 -13.48 -11.29
C ARG A 11 1.27 -13.85 -9.86
N LEU A 12 1.27 -12.89 -8.93
CA LEU A 12 0.76 -13.11 -7.58
C LEU A 12 -0.74 -13.40 -7.59
N ALA A 13 -1.53 -12.64 -8.36
CA ALA A 13 -2.96 -12.86 -8.48
C ALA A 13 -3.27 -14.25 -9.06
N GLU A 14 -2.56 -14.67 -10.11
CA GLU A 14 -2.68 -16.04 -10.68
C GLU A 14 -2.34 -17.13 -9.66
N LYS A 15 -1.27 -16.97 -8.88
CA LYS A 15 -0.87 -17.94 -7.84
C LYS A 15 -1.84 -18.01 -6.66
N GLN A 16 -2.72 -17.03 -6.53
CA GLN A 16 -3.72 -16.94 -5.48
C GLN A 16 -5.09 -17.44 -5.95
N ASP A 17 -5.24 -17.80 -7.23
CA ASP A 17 -6.46 -18.40 -7.75
C ASP A 17 -6.77 -19.71 -6.99
N GLY A 18 -8.03 -19.88 -6.61
CA GLY A 18 -8.47 -20.99 -5.75
C GLY A 18 -8.12 -20.91 -4.26
N LYS A 19 -7.34 -19.92 -3.78
CA LYS A 19 -7.12 -19.71 -2.34
C LYS A 19 -8.33 -19.09 -1.66
N GLU A 20 -8.56 -19.46 -0.40
CA GLU A 20 -9.49 -18.76 0.50
C GLU A 20 -9.03 -17.31 0.71
N ALA A 21 -9.98 -16.40 0.98
CA ALA A 21 -9.70 -14.97 1.10
C ALA A 21 -8.61 -14.66 2.14
N GLU A 22 -8.61 -15.36 3.27
CA GLU A 22 -7.65 -15.21 4.38
C GLU A 22 -6.22 -15.64 4.01
N GLN A 23 -6.07 -16.43 2.94
CA GLN A 23 -4.78 -16.94 2.45
C GLN A 23 -4.26 -16.15 1.23
N ARG A 24 -5.05 -15.21 0.71
CA ARG A 24 -4.65 -14.31 -0.38
C ARG A 24 -3.88 -13.14 0.19
N SER A 25 -2.83 -12.72 -0.50
CA SER A 25 -2.09 -11.53 -0.11
C SER A 25 -2.81 -10.29 -0.61
N SER A 26 -3.07 -9.33 0.28
CA SER A 26 -3.52 -8.00 -0.12
C SER A 26 -2.39 -7.28 -0.88
N ILE A 27 -2.75 -6.52 -1.91
CA ILE A 27 -1.78 -5.78 -2.72
C ILE A 27 -2.12 -4.30 -2.61
N PHE A 28 -1.16 -3.51 -2.16
CA PHE A 28 -1.29 -2.08 -1.94
C PHE A 28 -0.32 -1.32 -2.83
N TRP A 29 -0.76 -0.17 -3.37
CA TRP A 29 0.02 0.64 -4.30
C TRP A 29 0.28 2.04 -3.73
N ILE A 30 1.55 2.40 -3.64
CA ILE A 30 2.03 3.74 -3.33
C ILE A 30 2.59 4.36 -4.61
N TYR A 31 2.01 5.50 -5.02
CA TYR A 31 2.51 6.25 -6.17
C TYR A 31 3.47 7.34 -5.68
N ALA A 32 4.78 7.13 -5.85
CA ALA A 32 5.82 7.97 -5.29
C ALA A 32 6.25 9.13 -6.21
N ASN A 33 5.32 9.69 -7.00
CA ASN A 33 5.62 10.82 -7.88
C ASN A 33 5.90 12.12 -7.11
N THR A 34 5.26 12.30 -5.96
CA THR A 34 5.43 13.45 -5.06
C THR A 34 5.11 13.03 -3.63
N GLN A 35 5.58 13.78 -2.63
CA GLN A 35 5.25 13.51 -1.22
C GLN A 35 3.73 13.51 -0.97
N ALA A 36 3.00 14.47 -1.55
CA ALA A 36 1.54 14.53 -1.47
C ALA A 36 0.84 13.29 -2.08
N ARG A 37 1.43 12.69 -3.13
CA ARG A 37 0.90 11.45 -3.73
C ARG A 37 1.15 10.24 -2.84
N VAL A 38 2.30 10.19 -2.16
CA VAL A 38 2.59 9.17 -1.15
C VAL A 38 1.57 9.25 -0.01
N GLU A 39 1.38 10.43 0.58
CA GLU A 39 0.39 10.65 1.65
C GLU A 39 -1.03 10.28 1.22
N HIS A 40 -1.42 10.67 0.00
CA HIS A 40 -2.72 10.32 -0.55
C HIS A 40 -2.89 8.79 -0.72
N SER A 41 -1.85 8.09 -1.18
CA SER A 41 -1.86 6.62 -1.29
C SER A 41 -2.05 5.95 0.07
N PHE A 42 -1.33 6.39 1.11
CA PHE A 42 -1.53 5.85 2.47
C PHE A 42 -2.93 6.14 3.01
N LYS A 43 -3.47 7.33 2.73
CA LYS A 43 -4.84 7.67 3.13
C LYS A 43 -5.87 6.77 2.47
N HIS A 44 -5.70 6.49 1.18
CA HIS A 44 -6.56 5.56 0.46
C HIS A 44 -6.52 4.16 1.08
N ILE A 45 -5.31 3.64 1.36
CA ILE A 45 -5.14 2.33 2.02
C ILE A 45 -5.85 2.31 3.39
N ALA A 46 -5.65 3.35 4.21
CA ALA A 46 -6.30 3.44 5.52
C ALA A 46 -7.84 3.45 5.41
N GLN A 47 -8.40 4.07 4.37
CA GLN A 47 -9.84 4.06 4.11
C GLN A 47 -10.34 2.70 3.62
N GLU A 48 -9.64 2.05 2.69
CA GLU A 48 -9.99 0.71 2.20
C GLU A 48 -9.98 -0.33 3.32
N LEU A 49 -9.04 -0.19 4.26
CA LEU A 49 -8.92 -1.04 5.44
C LEU A 49 -9.85 -0.62 6.59
N ASN A 50 -10.67 0.43 6.41
CA ASN A 50 -11.54 1.01 7.42
C ASN A 50 -10.83 1.39 8.73
N LEU A 51 -9.56 1.80 8.64
CA LEU A 51 -8.74 2.23 9.79
C LEU A 51 -9.01 3.68 10.19
N VAL A 52 -9.54 4.48 9.26
CA VAL A 52 -9.92 5.88 9.48
C VAL A 52 -11.24 6.20 8.80
N ALA A 53 -11.97 7.18 9.32
CA ALA A 53 -13.19 7.66 8.69
C ALA A 53 -12.88 8.45 7.39
N ASN A 54 -13.76 8.36 6.39
CA ASN A 54 -13.58 9.02 5.09
C ASN A 54 -13.40 10.55 5.15
N LYS A 55 -13.75 11.20 6.27
CA LYS A 55 -13.69 12.65 6.45
C LYS A 55 -12.52 13.16 7.28
N ASP A 56 -11.66 12.29 7.80
CA ASP A 56 -10.55 12.75 8.63
C ASP A 56 -9.40 13.27 7.76
N LEU A 57 -9.23 14.59 7.75
CA LEU A 57 -8.21 15.29 6.94
C LEU A 57 -6.92 15.60 7.71
N GLY A 58 -6.92 15.48 9.04
CA GLY A 58 -5.78 15.86 9.88
C GLY A 58 -5.06 14.70 10.57
N ILE A 59 -5.46 13.45 10.32
CA ILE A 59 -4.83 12.28 10.92
C ILE A 59 -3.59 11.89 10.09
N ASP A 60 -2.46 11.73 10.76
CA ASP A 60 -1.29 11.07 10.16
C ASP A 60 -1.59 9.56 10.01
N VAL A 61 -1.85 9.15 8.77
CA VAL A 61 -2.29 7.80 8.42
C VAL A 61 -1.15 6.81 8.26
N ILE A 62 0.10 7.28 8.08
CA ILE A 62 1.24 6.41 7.80
C ILE A 62 1.53 5.48 9.00
N PRO A 63 1.62 5.98 10.25
CA PRO A 63 1.77 5.11 11.43
C PRO A 63 0.65 4.09 11.57
N ILE A 64 -0.59 4.47 11.28
CA ILE A 64 -1.77 3.61 11.41
C ILE A 64 -1.69 2.44 10.42
N VAL A 65 -1.37 2.73 9.16
CA VAL A 65 -1.22 1.69 8.12
C VAL A 65 -0.03 0.78 8.44
N ARG A 66 1.09 1.35 8.91
CA ARG A 66 2.26 0.56 9.32
C ARG A 66 1.90 -0.40 10.46
N ASP A 67 1.24 0.08 11.50
CA ASP A 67 0.90 -0.72 12.67
C ASP A 67 -0.09 -1.84 12.30
N TRP A 68 -1.02 -1.57 11.37
CA TRP A 68 -1.87 -2.59 10.77
C TRP A 68 -1.04 -3.64 10.01
N MET A 69 -0.14 -3.23 9.12
CA MET A 69 0.70 -4.13 8.32
C MET A 69 1.65 -5.00 9.17
N GLN A 70 2.06 -4.52 10.34
CA GLN A 70 2.92 -5.25 11.26
C GLN A 70 2.17 -6.24 12.15
N ASN A 71 0.83 -6.20 12.14
CA ASN A 71 0.01 -7.09 12.94
C ASN A 71 0.06 -8.52 12.39
N GLU A 72 0.29 -9.52 13.24
CA GLU A 72 0.36 -10.92 12.82
C GLU A 72 -0.97 -11.47 12.29
N HIS A 73 -2.10 -10.81 12.60
CA HIS A 73 -3.44 -11.21 12.21
C HIS A 73 -3.92 -10.64 10.87
N THR A 74 -3.18 -9.72 10.24
CA THR A 74 -3.62 -9.07 8.98
C THR A 74 -3.39 -9.91 7.72
N GLY A 75 -2.78 -11.09 7.88
CA GLY A 75 -2.43 -11.95 6.75
C GLY A 75 -1.29 -11.40 5.90
N PRO A 76 -0.88 -12.12 4.84
CA PRO A 76 0.21 -11.69 3.99
C PRO A 76 -0.19 -10.45 3.17
N TRP A 77 0.75 -9.57 2.91
CA TRP A 77 0.54 -8.40 2.05
C TRP A 77 1.77 -8.08 1.22
N VAL A 78 1.53 -7.33 0.14
CA VAL A 78 2.57 -6.78 -0.74
C VAL A 78 2.32 -5.29 -0.89
N LEU A 79 3.34 -4.48 -0.59
CA LEU A 79 3.33 -3.05 -0.83
C LEU A 79 4.21 -2.75 -2.05
N VAL A 80 3.59 -2.22 -3.10
CA VAL A 80 4.26 -1.78 -4.31
C VAL A 80 4.47 -0.27 -4.23
N ILE A 81 5.71 0.17 -4.33
CA ILE A 81 6.05 1.59 -4.42
C ILE A 81 6.49 1.87 -5.86
N ASP A 82 5.63 2.50 -6.63
CA ASP A 82 5.89 2.84 -8.04
C ASP A 82 6.45 4.25 -8.17
N ASN A 83 7.27 4.49 -9.20
CA ASN A 83 7.94 5.77 -9.45
C ASN A 83 8.79 6.30 -8.27
N ALA A 84 9.43 5.41 -7.51
CA ALA A 84 10.31 5.77 -6.39
C ALA A 84 11.75 6.11 -6.82
N ASP A 85 11.93 6.79 -7.96
CA ASP A 85 13.23 7.17 -8.51
C ASP A 85 13.74 8.54 -8.01
N ASP A 86 12.87 9.37 -7.45
CA ASP A 86 13.23 10.65 -6.82
C ASP A 86 13.36 10.51 -5.31
N GLU A 87 14.59 10.50 -4.80
CA GLU A 87 14.90 10.42 -3.37
C GLU A 87 14.32 11.60 -2.58
N ASN A 88 14.13 12.76 -3.21
CA ASN A 88 13.56 13.95 -2.57
C ASN A 88 12.11 13.74 -2.12
N VAL A 89 11.40 12.76 -2.72
CA VAL A 89 10.04 12.41 -2.30
C VAL A 89 10.01 11.83 -0.89
N PHE A 90 11.09 11.20 -0.45
CA PHE A 90 11.18 10.49 0.83
C PHE A 90 12.09 11.16 1.85
N PHE A 91 13.12 11.88 1.40
CA PHE A 91 14.20 12.35 2.27
C PHE A 91 14.41 13.87 2.23
N SER A 92 13.53 14.64 1.56
CA SER A 92 13.62 16.10 1.63
C SER A 92 13.37 16.59 3.06
N PRO A 93 14.18 17.54 3.57
CA PRO A 93 14.03 18.11 4.90
C PRO A 93 12.80 18.99 5.06
#